data_AF-A0A2N0H4K0-F1
#
_entry.id   AF-A0A2N0H4K0-F1
#
_cell.length_a   1.000
_cell.length_b   1.000
_cell.length_c   1.000
_cell.angle_alpha   90.00
_cell.angle_beta   90.00
_cell.angle_gamma   90.00
#
_symmetry.space_group_name_H-M   'P 1'
#
loop_
_entity.id
_entity.type
_entity.pdbx_description
1 polymer ?
#
loop_
_entity_poly.entity_id
_entity_poly.type
_entity_poly.pdbx_seq_one_letter_code
_entity_poly.pdbx_strand_id
1 'polypeptide(L)'
;MKLLHVAFTLILAFTISSVQAVALAKKPTDDTVCDLSTMTTYRLSQRTFVEARTRDENVIYARLALRFVAKECKNGQLLLLHSEDGIAFDEQYFRVVTAQLCSVSNVTRESASTQEYPHAFVMRCPISKLKEATAALAEMEKAKPTEAMIDEGAPMRSAQPNRREEEKKTCGDRMTWETVVLGWGGSCR
;
A
#
# COMPACT_ATOMS: atom_id res chain seq x y z
N MET A 1 -23.45 -61.90 -40.32
CA MET A 1 -22.43 -60.84 -40.31
C MET A 1 -22.77 -59.90 -39.17
N LYS A 2 -21.94 -59.87 -38.11
CA LYS A 2 -22.19 -59.15 -36.85
C LYS A 2 -21.69 -57.70 -37.01
N LEU A 3 -22.60 -56.73 -37.03
CA LEU A 3 -22.25 -55.31 -36.96
C LEU A 3 -22.11 -54.88 -35.50
N LEU A 4 -20.86 -54.86 -35.07
CA LEU A 4 -20.38 -54.38 -33.78
C LEU A 4 -20.77 -52.90 -33.62
N HIS A 5 -21.71 -52.60 -32.71
CA HIS A 5 -22.04 -51.22 -32.33
C HIS A 5 -20.95 -50.72 -31.38
N VAL A 6 -20.05 -49.90 -31.90
CA VAL A 6 -19.02 -49.22 -31.11
C VAL A 6 -19.69 -48.08 -30.34
N ALA A 7 -19.76 -48.24 -29.02
CA ALA A 7 -20.21 -47.20 -28.10
C ALA A 7 -19.21 -46.04 -28.11
N PHE A 8 -19.67 -44.85 -28.52
CA PHE A 8 -18.90 -43.61 -28.45
C PHE A 8 -19.21 -42.93 -27.11
N THR A 9 -18.43 -43.25 -26.07
CA THR A 9 -18.49 -42.57 -24.78
C THR A 9 -17.86 -41.18 -24.92
N LEU A 10 -18.71 -40.15 -25.00
CA LEU A 10 -18.31 -38.75 -24.94
C LEU A 10 -17.86 -38.43 -23.50
N ILE A 11 -16.56 -38.54 -23.23
CA ILE A 11 -15.97 -38.09 -21.95
C ILE A 11 -15.89 -36.57 -22.01
N LEU A 12 -16.90 -35.91 -21.43
CA LEU A 12 -16.90 -34.47 -21.21
C LEU A 12 -15.88 -34.17 -20.10
N ALA A 13 -14.65 -33.85 -20.49
CA ALA A 13 -13.61 -33.38 -19.57
C ALA A 13 -14.00 -32.00 -19.02
N PHE A 14 -14.76 -31.98 -17.93
CA PHE A 14 -14.87 -30.80 -17.08
C PHE A 14 -13.48 -30.53 -16.50
N THR A 15 -12.77 -29.55 -17.03
CA THR A 15 -11.62 -28.95 -16.38
C THR A 15 -12.12 -28.22 -15.13
N ILE A 16 -12.28 -28.96 -14.03
CA ILE A 16 -12.51 -28.37 -12.71
C ILE A 16 -11.20 -27.66 -12.36
N SER A 17 -11.11 -26.37 -12.70
CA SER A 17 -10.05 -25.53 -12.20
C SER A 17 -10.25 -25.45 -10.69
N SER A 18 -9.45 -26.19 -9.93
CA SER A 18 -9.37 -26.04 -8.48
C SER A 18 -9.06 -24.57 -8.21
N VAL A 19 -10.05 -23.87 -7.66
CA VAL A 19 -9.82 -22.59 -7.00
C VAL A 19 -9.07 -22.95 -5.71
N GLN A 20 -8.07 -22.17 -5.34
CA GLN A 20 -7.30 -22.42 -4.12
C GLN A 20 -7.62 -21.26 -3.18
N ALA A 21 -7.81 -21.58 -1.91
CA ALA A 21 -7.93 -20.65 -0.81
C ALA A 21 -6.79 -19.64 -0.80
N VAL A 22 -7.12 -18.35 -0.78
CA VAL A 22 -6.13 -17.28 -0.77
C VAL A 22 -6.21 -16.49 0.52
N ALA A 23 -5.11 -16.49 1.26
CA ALA A 23 -4.92 -15.64 2.42
C ALA A 23 -3.52 -15.03 2.41
N LEU A 24 -3.41 -13.71 2.59
CA LEU A 24 -2.11 -13.04 2.70
C LEU A 24 -1.29 -13.57 3.88
N ALA A 25 -1.95 -14.01 4.96
CA ALA A 25 -1.31 -14.64 6.11
C ALA A 25 -1.16 -16.16 6.01
N LYS A 26 -1.41 -16.78 4.84
CA LYS A 26 -1.43 -18.25 4.65
C LYS A 26 -2.34 -19.01 5.63
N LYS A 27 -3.38 -18.35 6.12
CA LYS A 27 -4.45 -19.00 6.88
C LYS A 27 -5.33 -19.81 5.93
N PRO A 28 -5.89 -20.96 6.35
CA PRO A 28 -6.86 -21.67 5.54
C PRO A 28 -8.12 -20.82 5.41
N THR A 29 -8.36 -20.30 4.21
CA THR A 29 -9.66 -19.79 3.77
C THR A 29 -10.34 -20.87 2.95
N ASP A 30 -11.62 -20.72 2.60
CA ASP A 30 -12.17 -21.53 1.51
C ASP A 30 -11.81 -20.90 0.16
N ASP A 31 -11.98 -21.65 -0.92
CA ASP A 31 -11.59 -21.21 -2.26
C ASP A 31 -12.44 -20.03 -2.78
N THR A 32 -13.47 -19.60 -2.05
CA THR A 32 -14.36 -18.51 -2.46
C THR A 32 -13.89 -17.14 -1.97
N VAL A 33 -12.86 -17.08 -1.11
CA VAL A 33 -12.39 -15.83 -0.50
C VAL A 33 -10.96 -15.50 -0.91
N CYS A 34 -10.75 -14.23 -1.27
CA CYS A 34 -9.45 -13.60 -1.47
C CYS A 34 -9.18 -12.69 -0.27
N ASP A 35 -8.61 -13.25 0.80
CA ASP A 35 -8.41 -12.54 2.07
C ASP A 35 -7.01 -11.92 2.13
N LEU A 36 -6.92 -10.58 2.22
CA LEU A 36 -5.65 -9.92 2.50
C LEU A 36 -5.27 -9.91 3.99
N SER A 37 -5.99 -10.70 4.79
CA SER A 37 -5.83 -10.94 6.22
C SER A 37 -6.04 -9.72 7.09
N THR A 38 -6.27 -9.98 8.38
CA THR A 38 -6.20 -8.97 9.44
C THR A 38 -4.86 -8.26 9.40
N MET A 39 -4.86 -6.95 9.63
CA MET A 39 -3.69 -6.08 9.51
C MET A 39 -3.12 -6.05 8.07
N THR A 40 -3.98 -5.90 7.06
CA THR A 40 -3.57 -5.96 5.64
C THR A 40 -2.34 -5.09 5.37
N THR A 41 -2.34 -3.83 5.81
CA THR A 41 -1.22 -2.88 5.64
C THR A 41 0.07 -3.38 6.27
N TYR A 42 0.01 -3.83 7.53
CA TYR A 42 1.16 -4.40 8.23
C TYR A 42 1.71 -5.65 7.53
N ARG A 43 0.84 -6.51 7.01
CA ARG A 43 1.27 -7.73 6.30
C ARG A 43 1.91 -7.42 4.94
N LEU A 44 1.41 -6.40 4.25
CA LEU A 44 2.05 -5.90 3.02
C LEU A 44 3.44 -5.34 3.34
N SER A 45 3.58 -4.55 4.41
CA SER A 45 4.87 -3.96 4.81
C SER A 45 5.90 -5.00 5.29
N GLN A 46 5.45 -6.11 5.88
CA GLN A 46 6.31 -7.26 6.21
C GLN A 46 6.89 -7.96 4.98
N ARG A 47 6.17 -7.96 3.85
CA ARG A 47 6.61 -8.58 2.60
C ARG A 47 7.47 -7.64 1.77
N THR A 48 7.11 -6.36 1.77
CA THR A 48 7.83 -5.29 1.07
C THR A 48 7.89 -4.09 1.99
N PHE A 49 9.07 -3.80 2.52
CA PHE A 49 9.26 -2.66 3.39
C PHE A 49 9.07 -1.35 2.61
N VAL A 50 8.25 -0.46 3.15
CA VAL A 50 8.04 0.91 2.65
C VAL A 50 8.34 1.83 3.83
N GLU A 51 9.29 2.75 3.66
CA GLU A 51 9.60 3.72 4.71
C GLU A 51 8.37 4.59 4.99
N ALA A 52 8.08 4.86 6.26
CA ALA A 52 6.96 5.72 6.63
C ALA A 52 7.11 7.11 6.00
N ARG A 53 6.02 7.66 5.46
CA ARG A 53 5.99 8.95 4.74
C ARG A 53 6.76 8.95 3.42
N THR A 54 7.04 7.78 2.85
CA THR A 54 7.46 7.68 1.44
C THR A 54 6.48 8.45 0.56
N ARG A 55 6.99 9.12 -0.47
CA ARG A 55 6.14 9.84 -1.40
C ARG A 55 5.13 8.88 -2.05
N ASP A 56 3.87 9.30 -2.17
CA ASP A 56 2.81 8.51 -2.78
C ASP A 56 2.59 7.13 -2.09
N GLU A 57 2.82 7.06 -0.77
CA GLU A 57 2.70 5.83 0.05
C GLU A 57 1.39 5.07 -0.21
N ASN A 58 0.24 5.76 -0.26
CA ASN A 58 -1.05 5.16 -0.59
C ASN A 58 -1.05 4.43 -1.95
N VAL A 59 -0.39 4.99 -2.96
CA VAL A 59 -0.29 4.39 -4.30
C VAL A 59 0.59 3.16 -4.25
N ILE A 60 1.70 3.20 -3.50
CA ILE A 60 2.60 2.06 -3.29
C ILE A 60 1.80 0.90 -2.66
N TYR A 61 1.11 1.13 -1.55
CA TYR A 61 0.33 0.06 -0.89
C TYR A 61 -0.82 -0.46 -1.75
N ALA A 62 -1.49 0.40 -2.53
CA ALA A 62 -2.49 -0.05 -3.49
C ALA A 62 -1.88 -0.99 -4.54
N ARG A 63 -0.71 -0.67 -5.09
CA ARG A 63 -0.01 -1.53 -6.06
C ARG A 63 0.47 -2.83 -5.44
N LEU A 64 0.99 -2.81 -4.21
CA LEU A 64 1.38 -4.02 -3.48
C LEU A 64 0.19 -4.95 -3.25
N ALA A 65 -0.96 -4.40 -2.85
CA ALA A 65 -2.21 -5.17 -2.71
C ALA A 65 -2.67 -5.73 -4.06
N LEU A 66 -2.67 -4.93 -5.13
CA LEU A 66 -3.04 -5.38 -6.47
C LEU A 66 -2.12 -6.48 -7.00
N ARG A 67 -0.80 -6.39 -6.76
CA ARG A 67 0.17 -7.43 -7.12
C ARG A 67 -0.16 -8.76 -6.43
N PHE A 68 -0.50 -8.71 -5.14
CA PHE A 68 -0.92 -9.91 -4.41
C PHE A 68 -2.20 -10.50 -5.00
N VAL A 69 -3.24 -9.69 -5.20
CA VAL A 69 -4.52 -10.15 -5.74
C VAL A 69 -4.37 -10.69 -7.16
N ALA A 70 -3.63 -10.01 -8.03
CA ALA A 70 -3.40 -10.42 -9.41
C ALA A 70 -2.68 -11.77 -9.51
N LYS A 71 -1.82 -12.09 -8.54
CA LYS A 71 -1.05 -13.32 -8.51
C LYS A 71 -1.83 -14.48 -7.89
N GLU A 72 -2.51 -14.22 -6.78
CA GLU A 72 -3.02 -15.29 -5.92
C GLU A 72 -4.54 -15.49 -6.08
N CYS A 73 -5.30 -14.45 -6.44
CA CYS A 73 -6.76 -14.49 -6.45
C CYS A 73 -7.39 -14.71 -7.84
N LYS A 74 -8.70 -14.97 -7.87
CA LYS A 74 -9.50 -15.20 -9.07
C LYS A 74 -10.78 -14.35 -9.08
N ASN A 75 -11.30 -14.06 -10.27
CA ASN A 75 -12.62 -13.45 -10.44
C ASN A 75 -13.70 -14.34 -9.76
N GLY A 76 -14.69 -13.68 -9.15
CA GLY A 76 -15.77 -14.32 -8.39
C GLY A 76 -15.46 -14.53 -6.91
N GLN A 77 -14.19 -14.47 -6.50
CA GLN A 77 -13.85 -14.53 -5.07
C GLN A 77 -14.26 -13.25 -4.34
N LEU A 78 -14.63 -13.39 -3.07
CA LEU A 78 -14.88 -12.26 -2.17
C LEU A 78 -13.54 -11.69 -1.70
N LEU A 79 -13.22 -10.47 -2.13
CA LEU A 79 -12.07 -9.71 -1.63
C LEU A 79 -12.36 -9.21 -0.21
N LEU A 80 -11.40 -9.40 0.70
CA LEU A 80 -11.45 -8.82 2.05
C LEU A 80 -10.19 -7.98 2.31
N LEU A 81 -10.39 -6.72 2.71
CA LEU A 81 -9.34 -5.79 3.11
C LEU A 81 -9.61 -5.33 4.55
N HIS A 82 -8.70 -5.63 5.47
CA HIS A 82 -8.89 -5.39 6.90
C HIS A 82 -8.02 -4.23 7.39
N SER A 83 -8.67 -3.21 7.96
CA SER A 83 -8.03 -2.18 8.77
C SER A 83 -8.28 -2.49 10.23
N GLU A 84 -7.22 -2.64 11.01
CA GLU A 84 -7.31 -2.98 12.43
C GLU A 84 -7.51 -1.69 13.27
N ASP A 85 -6.74 -0.65 12.98
CA ASP A 85 -6.82 0.63 13.69
C ASP A 85 -7.90 1.58 13.14
N GLY A 86 -8.52 1.23 12.01
CA GLY A 86 -9.55 2.06 11.37
C GLY A 86 -9.04 3.39 10.82
N ILE A 87 -7.75 3.46 10.46
CA ILE A 87 -7.08 4.71 10.07
C ILE A 87 -7.44 5.15 8.64
N ALA A 88 -7.41 6.46 8.41
CA ALA A 88 -7.72 7.06 7.11
C ALA A 88 -6.76 6.60 5.99
N PHE A 89 -5.52 6.25 6.33
CA PHE A 89 -4.54 5.71 5.40
C PHE A 89 -5.05 4.43 4.73
N ASP A 90 -5.47 3.44 5.55
CA ASP A 90 -6.02 2.17 5.07
C ASP A 90 -7.27 2.41 4.20
N GLU A 91 -8.16 3.28 4.66
CA GLU A 91 -9.38 3.58 3.93
C GLU A 91 -9.09 4.15 2.52
N GLN A 92 -8.14 5.06 2.40
CA GLN A 92 -7.82 5.70 1.13
C GLN A 92 -7.34 4.69 0.10
N TYR A 93 -6.33 3.88 0.43
CA TYR A 93 -5.79 2.94 -0.56
C TYR A 93 -6.70 1.72 -0.77
N PHE A 94 -7.47 1.27 0.24
CA PHE A 94 -8.49 0.23 0.05
C PHE A 94 -9.57 0.66 -0.94
N ARG A 95 -9.99 1.94 -0.93
CA ARG A 95 -10.92 2.47 -1.94
C ARG A 95 -10.32 2.41 -3.35
N VAL A 96 -9.03 2.69 -3.50
CA VAL A 96 -8.33 2.56 -4.79
C VAL A 96 -8.31 1.09 -5.24
N VAL A 97 -7.95 0.16 -4.35
CA VAL A 97 -7.89 -1.28 -4.64
C VAL A 97 -9.27 -1.83 -5.03
N THR A 98 -10.30 -1.54 -4.24
CA THR A 98 -11.67 -1.98 -4.54
C THR A 98 -12.24 -1.35 -5.81
N ALA A 99 -11.93 -0.08 -6.10
CA ALA A 99 -12.33 0.55 -7.35
C ALA A 99 -11.68 -0.09 -8.59
N GLN A 100 -10.47 -0.65 -8.48
CA GLN A 100 -9.82 -1.38 -9.57
C GLN A 100 -10.39 -2.79 -9.73
N LEU A 101 -10.66 -3.50 -8.64
CA LEU A 101 -11.01 -4.94 -8.65
C LEU A 101 -12.51 -5.23 -8.72
N CYS A 102 -13.35 -4.31 -8.24
CA CYS A 102 -14.76 -4.57 -7.97
C CYS A 102 -15.68 -3.54 -8.64
N SER A 103 -16.93 -3.92 -8.91
CA SER A 103 -17.99 -2.95 -9.19
C SER A 103 -18.23 -2.08 -7.95
N VAL A 104 -18.26 -0.75 -8.12
CA VAL A 104 -18.45 0.22 -7.03
C VAL A 104 -19.76 -0.03 -6.27
N SER A 105 -20.81 -0.49 -6.96
CA SER A 105 -22.10 -0.83 -6.36
C SER A 105 -22.03 -1.98 -5.35
N ASN A 106 -21.01 -2.83 -5.44
CA ASN A 106 -20.87 -4.04 -4.63
C ASN A 106 -19.81 -3.89 -3.54
N VAL A 107 -19.22 -2.70 -3.38
CA VAL A 107 -18.25 -2.42 -2.32
C VAL A 107 -19.00 -2.08 -1.05
N THR A 108 -18.81 -2.91 -0.02
CA THR A 108 -19.33 -2.64 1.32
C THR A 108 -18.20 -2.39 2.30
N ARG A 109 -18.47 -1.53 3.27
CA ARG A 109 -17.60 -1.28 4.43
C ARG A 109 -18.36 -1.66 5.68
N GLU A 110 -17.76 -2.50 6.51
CA GLU A 110 -18.39 -3.03 7.71
C GLU A 110 -17.51 -2.83 8.93
N SER A 111 -18.15 -2.56 10.06
CA SER A 111 -17.46 -2.52 11.34
C SER A 111 -16.95 -3.92 11.68
N ALA A 112 -15.69 -4.02 12.08
CA ALA A 112 -15.07 -5.22 12.64
C ALA A 112 -14.56 -4.93 14.07
N SER A 113 -15.21 -3.98 14.74
CA SER A 113 -14.81 -3.48 16.06
C SER A 113 -14.76 -4.58 17.11
N THR A 114 -13.67 -4.64 17.87
CA THR A 114 -13.55 -5.43 19.11
C THR A 114 -13.30 -4.52 20.31
N GLN A 115 -13.17 -5.08 21.52
CA GLN A 115 -12.80 -4.31 22.70
C GLN A 115 -11.39 -3.71 22.56
N GLU A 116 -10.47 -4.46 21.95
CA GLU A 116 -9.09 -4.06 21.69
C GLU A 116 -8.99 -3.11 20.48
N TYR A 117 -9.83 -3.31 19.46
CA TYR A 117 -9.80 -2.55 18.22
C TYR A 117 -11.18 -1.94 17.91
N PRO A 118 -11.59 -0.88 18.61
CA PRO A 118 -12.94 -0.33 18.52
C PRO A 118 -13.26 0.33 17.17
N HIS A 119 -12.23 0.62 16.36
CA HIS A 119 -12.37 1.31 15.08
C HIS A 119 -12.09 0.41 13.86
N ALA A 120 -11.81 -0.87 14.09
CA ALA A 120 -11.52 -1.83 13.03
C ALA A 120 -12.67 -1.90 12.01
N PHE A 121 -12.32 -2.07 10.75
CA PHE A 121 -13.29 -2.24 9.67
C PHE A 121 -12.77 -3.16 8.58
N VAL A 122 -13.71 -3.71 7.80
CA VAL A 122 -13.42 -4.52 6.62
C VAL A 122 -14.10 -3.90 5.41
N MET A 123 -13.35 -3.73 4.32
CA MET A 123 -13.94 -3.54 3.00
C MET A 123 -14.05 -4.88 2.29
N ARG A 124 -15.23 -5.15 1.73
CA ARG A 124 -15.47 -6.38 1.00
C ARG A 124 -16.23 -6.15 -0.30
N CYS A 125 -15.88 -6.94 -1.31
CA CYS A 125 -16.56 -6.96 -2.60
C CYS A 125 -16.21 -8.19 -3.43
N PRO A 126 -17.11 -8.67 -4.31
CA PRO A 126 -16.77 -9.71 -5.26
C PRO A 126 -15.83 -9.16 -6.35
N ILE A 127 -14.71 -9.84 -6.54
CA ILE A 127 -13.75 -9.51 -7.59
C ILE A 127 -14.41 -9.78 -8.94
N SER A 128 -14.49 -8.73 -9.77
CA SER A 128 -15.14 -8.78 -11.09
C SER A 128 -14.27 -8.23 -12.21
N LYS A 129 -13.23 -7.46 -11.87
CA LYS A 129 -12.34 -6.77 -12.82
C LYS A 129 -10.89 -7.20 -12.70
N LEU A 130 -10.63 -8.47 -12.35
CA LEU A 130 -9.26 -8.92 -12.11
C LEU A 130 -8.36 -8.74 -13.35
N LYS A 131 -8.88 -9.04 -14.54
CA LYS A 131 -8.10 -8.95 -15.78
C LYS A 131 -7.74 -7.50 -16.11
N GLU A 132 -8.70 -6.60 -15.97
CA GLU A 132 -8.54 -5.16 -16.17
C GLU A 132 -7.56 -4.58 -15.16
N ALA A 133 -7.70 -4.95 -13.88
CA ALA A 133 -6.80 -4.52 -12.82
C ALA A 133 -5.36 -5.01 -13.04
N THR A 134 -5.18 -6.26 -13.50
CA THR A 134 -3.85 -6.80 -13.84
C THR A 134 -3.21 -6.07 -15.02
N ALA A 135 -3.99 -5.75 -16.06
CA ALA A 135 -3.50 -4.97 -17.20
C ALA A 135 -3.13 -3.54 -16.79
N ALA A 136 -3.99 -2.88 -16.00
CA ALA A 136 -3.72 -1.54 -15.47
C ALA A 136 -2.48 -1.54 -14.57
N LEU A 137 -2.30 -2.57 -13.74
CA LEU A 137 -1.10 -2.76 -12.93
C LEU A 137 0.15 -2.88 -13.80
N ALA A 138 0.11 -3.70 -14.86
CA ALA A 138 1.26 -3.84 -15.77
C ALA A 138 1.65 -2.49 -16.43
N GLU A 139 0.69 -1.69 -16.85
CA GLU A 139 0.97 -0.36 -17.41
C GLU A 139 1.53 0.62 -16.35
N MET A 140 1.00 0.57 -15.12
CA MET A 140 1.54 1.34 -14.00
C MET A 140 3.00 0.99 -13.68
N GLU A 141 3.33 -0.30 -13.69
CA GLU A 141 4.70 -0.79 -13.45
C GLU A 141 5.65 -0.44 -14.59
N LYS A 142 5.16 -0.48 -15.84
CA LYS A 142 5.93 -0.06 -17.02
C LYS A 142 6.24 1.44 -17.00
N ALA A 143 5.29 2.26 -16.56
CA ALA A 143 5.47 3.71 -16.47
C ALA A 143 6.46 4.10 -15.35
N LYS A 144 6.31 3.50 -14.17
CA LYS A 144 7.25 3.64 -13.05
C LYS A 144 7.12 2.41 -12.15
N PRO A 145 8.20 1.61 -11.98
CA PRO A 145 8.17 0.45 -11.11
C PRO A 145 7.83 0.84 -9.67
N THR A 146 7.04 0.03 -8.97
CA THR A 146 6.72 0.27 -7.56
C THR A 146 7.98 0.28 -6.69
N GLU A 147 8.98 -0.54 -7.02
CA GLU A 147 10.30 -0.54 -6.36
C GLU A 147 10.98 0.83 -6.47
N ALA A 148 10.94 1.46 -7.65
CA ALA A 148 11.50 2.80 -7.84
C ALA A 148 10.74 3.88 -7.04
N MET A 149 9.43 3.70 -6.79
CA MET A 149 8.68 4.58 -5.90
C MET A 149 9.10 4.41 -4.44
N ILE A 150 9.42 3.18 -4.03
CA ILE A 150 9.91 2.87 -2.68
C ILE A 150 11.32 3.44 -2.48
N ASP A 151 12.19 3.29 -3.48
CA ASP A 151 13.59 3.77 -3.43
C ASP A 151 13.70 5.30 -3.39
N GLU A 152 12.70 6.04 -3.88
CA GLU A 152 12.62 7.49 -3.70
C GLU A 152 12.49 7.90 -2.23
N GLY A 153 11.99 6.99 -1.39
CA GLY A 153 11.93 7.12 0.06
C GLY A 153 11.05 8.27 0.57
N ALA A 154 11.12 8.50 1.88
CA ALA A 154 10.53 9.69 2.45
C ALA A 154 11.27 10.93 1.90
N PRO A 155 10.55 12.03 1.57
CA PRO A 155 11.22 13.26 1.22
C PRO A 155 12.13 13.61 2.39
N MET A 156 13.45 13.70 2.13
CA MET A 156 14.35 14.29 3.09
C MET A 156 13.71 15.63 3.42
N ARG A 157 13.28 15.81 4.67
CA ARG A 157 13.13 17.16 5.20
C ARG A 157 14.53 17.71 4.99
N SER A 158 14.73 18.46 3.92
CA SER A 158 15.79 19.43 3.86
C SER A 158 15.70 20.07 5.22
N ALA A 159 16.70 19.83 6.07
CA ALA A 159 16.91 20.70 7.20
C ALA A 159 16.71 22.07 6.58
N GLN A 160 15.62 22.76 6.96
CA GLN A 160 15.43 24.12 6.48
C GLN A 160 16.81 24.73 6.68
N PRO A 161 17.47 25.27 5.64
CA PRO A 161 18.65 26.08 5.90
C PRO A 161 18.10 27.08 6.89
N ASN A 162 18.51 26.94 8.15
CA ASN A 162 17.92 27.67 9.24
C ASN A 162 18.12 29.10 8.78
N ARG A 163 17.02 29.80 8.51
CA ARG A 163 17.02 31.16 7.97
C ARG A 163 17.43 32.06 9.12
N ARG A 164 18.69 31.91 9.46
CA ARG A 164 19.61 32.64 10.31
C ARG A 164 20.99 32.17 9.86
N GLU A 165 21.35 32.52 8.62
CA GLU A 165 22.53 33.38 8.54
C GLU A 165 22.16 34.62 9.35
N GLU A 166 22.32 34.52 10.68
CA GLU A 166 22.79 35.67 11.42
C GLU A 166 24.01 36.09 10.63
N GLU A 167 23.89 37.23 9.96
CA GLU A 167 25.04 38.02 9.56
C GLU A 167 26.02 37.90 10.72
N LYS A 168 27.08 37.09 10.52
CA LYS A 168 28.27 37.22 11.34
C LYS A 168 28.70 38.64 11.05
N LYS A 169 28.23 39.58 11.87
CA LYS A 169 28.90 40.84 12.08
C LYS A 169 30.30 40.44 12.44
N THR A 170 31.18 40.50 11.46
CA THR A 170 32.60 40.58 11.67
C THR A 170 32.76 41.74 12.65
N CYS A 171 32.94 41.43 13.93
CA CYS A 171 33.53 42.38 14.85
C CYS A 171 34.85 42.73 14.18
N GLY A 172 34.91 43.95 13.64
CA GLY A 172 36.03 44.41 12.85
C GLY A 172 37.31 44.16 13.62
N ASP A 173 38.28 43.57 12.95
CA ASP A 173 39.58 43.16 13.45
C ASP A 173 40.50 44.37 13.72
N ARG A 174 39.95 45.37 14.43
CA ARG A 174 40.62 46.59 14.87
C ARG A 174 40.14 46.92 16.27
N MET A 175 40.57 46.11 17.24
CA MET A 175 40.71 46.61 18.60
C MET A 175 41.83 47.66 18.59
N THR A 176 41.46 48.92 18.43
CA THR A 176 42.37 50.03 18.74
C THR A 176 42.56 50.09 20.24
N TRP A 177 43.82 50.19 20.69
CA TRP A 177 44.24 50.22 22.10
C TRP A 177 43.54 51.31 22.93
N GLU A 178 42.93 52.30 22.28
CA GLU A 178 42.20 53.41 22.87
C GLU A 178 40.86 52.98 23.52
N THR A 179 40.25 51.88 23.06
CA THR A 179 38.93 51.43 23.55
C THR A 179 39.01 50.68 24.89
N VAL A 180 40.19 50.17 25.25
CA VAL A 180 40.39 49.42 26.52
C VAL A 180 40.66 50.36 27.70
N VAL A 181 41.24 51.54 27.47
CA VAL A 181 41.68 52.45 28.54
C VAL A 181 40.56 53.37 29.05
N LEU A 182 39.54 53.65 28.23
CA LEU A 182 38.48 54.62 28.59
C LEU A 182 37.19 54.00 29.16
N GLY A 183 37.17 52.71 29.47
CA GLY A 183 36.14 52.12 30.34
C GLY A 183 34.69 52.32 29.90
N TRP A 184 34.42 52.50 28.61
CA TRP A 184 33.07 52.60 28.06
C TRP A 184 32.72 51.30 27.33
N GLY A 185 31.77 50.58 27.90
CA GLY A 185 31.42 49.22 27.51
C GLY A 185 30.81 49.09 26.11
N GLY A 186 30.98 47.90 25.55
CA GLY A 186 30.17 47.40 24.45
C GLY A 186 29.80 45.95 24.73
N SER A 187 28.56 45.72 25.15
CA SER A 187 27.97 44.38 25.18
C SER A 187 27.89 43.89 23.74
N CYS A 188 28.77 42.96 23.37
CA CYS A 188 28.42 41.98 22.35
C CYS A 188 27.37 41.08 22.98
N ARG A 189 26.25 40.90 22.28
CA ARG A 189 25.22 39.94 22.63
C ARG A 189 25.24 38.84 21.59
#